data_AF-A0A8S0XVD2-F1
#
_entry.id   AF-A0A8S0XVD2-F1
#
_cell.length_a   1.000
_cell.length_b   1.000
_cell.length_c   1.000
_cell.angle_alpha   90.00
_cell.angle_beta   90.00
_cell.angle_gamma   90.00
#
_symmetry.space_group_name_H-M   'P 1'
#
loop_
_entity.id
_entity.type
_entity.pdbx_description
1 polymer ?
#
loop_
_entity_poly.entity_id
_entity_poly.type
_entity_poly.pdbx_seq_one_letter_code
_entity_poly.pdbx_strand_id
1 'polypeptide(L)' 'MFDVTKIKGYSKLADYEKDVFHSFCRNFYSMWEEPEKHAPIKVKREESYLRVTLNDGDWLHVLGNGDWY' A
#
# COMPACT_ATOMS: atom_id res chain seq x y z
N MET A 1 7.27 11.21 -7.51
CA MET A 1 6.01 10.51 -7.89
C MET A 1 6.23 9.04 -7.62
N PHE A 2 5.54 8.49 -6.63
CA PHE A 2 5.68 7.08 -6.25
C PHE A 2 5.18 6.16 -7.36
N ASP A 3 5.93 5.11 -7.66
CA ASP A 3 5.61 4.17 -8.73
C ASP A 3 5.12 2.84 -8.13
N VAL A 4 3.79 2.71 -8.02
CA VAL A 4 3.12 1.51 -7.50
C VAL A 4 3.47 0.25 -8.31
N THR A 5 3.87 0.39 -9.57
CA THR A 5 4.09 -0.75 -10.48
C THR A 5 5.34 -1.53 -10.10
N LYS A 6 6.27 -0.89 -9.38
CA LYS A 6 7.48 -1.52 -8.85
C LYS A 6 7.24 -2.28 -7.54
N ILE A 7 6.07 -2.14 -6.93
CA ILE A 7 5.74 -2.79 -5.66
C ILE A 7 5.52 -4.27 -5.87
N LYS A 8 6.25 -5.07 -5.08
CA LYS A 8 6.18 -6.53 -5.18
C LYS A 8 4.76 -6.99 -4.83
N GLY A 9 4.11 -7.65 -5.77
CA GLY A 9 2.75 -8.19 -5.62
C GLY A 9 1.63 -7.30 -6.17
N TYR A 10 1.92 -6.04 -6.55
CA TYR A 10 0.93 -5.13 -7.15
C TYR A 10 0.30 -5.70 -8.44
N SER A 11 1.12 -6.32 -9.29
CA SER A 11 0.64 -6.95 -10.54
C SER A 11 -0.32 -8.12 -10.33
N LYS A 12 -0.41 -8.67 -9.11
CA LYS A 12 -1.31 -9.79 -8.77
C LYS A 12 -2.65 -9.31 -8.21
N LEU A 13 -2.81 -8.03 -7.95
CA LEU A 13 -4.05 -7.45 -7.45
C LEU A 13 -5.11 -7.39 -8.55
N ALA A 14 -6.37 -7.55 -8.17
CA ALA A 14 -7.51 -7.22 -9.03
C ALA A 14 -7.59 -5.70 -9.25
N ASP A 15 -8.30 -5.23 -10.27
CA ASP A 15 -8.32 -3.81 -10.60
C ASP A 15 -8.90 -2.94 -9.47
N TYR A 16 -9.96 -3.43 -8.80
CA TYR A 16 -10.48 -2.77 -7.60
C TYR A 16 -9.44 -2.67 -6.46
N GLU A 17 -8.65 -3.72 -6.25
CA GLU A 17 -7.60 -3.73 -5.21
C GLU A 17 -6.44 -2.80 -5.57
N LYS A 18 -6.14 -2.65 -6.86
CA LYS A 18 -5.15 -1.67 -7.34
C LYS A 18 -5.63 -0.24 -7.05
N ASP A 19 -6.91 0.06 -7.24
CA ASP A 19 -7.49 1.37 -6.94
C ASP A 19 -7.44 1.69 -5.44
N VAL A 20 -7.75 0.70 -4.59
CA VAL A 20 -7.62 0.80 -3.13
C VAL A 20 -6.16 1.06 -2.75
N PHE A 21 -5.22 0.28 -3.30
CA PHE A 21 -3.80 0.45 -3.04
C PHE A 21 -3.27 1.81 -3.50
N HIS A 22 -3.72 2.29 -4.67
CA HIS A 22 -3.38 3.63 -5.17
C HIS A 22 -3.87 4.73 -4.23
N SER A 23 -5.10 4.62 -3.74
CA SER A 23 -5.70 5.57 -2.80
C SER A 23 -4.94 5.58 -1.47
N PHE A 24 -4.61 4.39 -0.96
CA PHE A 24 -3.74 4.23 0.20
C PHE A 24 -2.39 4.92 -0.01
N CYS A 25 -1.67 4.65 -1.11
CA CYS A 25 -0.37 5.26 -1.34
C CYS A 25 -0.47 6.79 -1.41
N ARG A 26 -1.49 7.33 -2.09
CA ARG A 26 -1.70 8.78 -2.16
C ARG A 26 -1.88 9.39 -0.76
N ASN A 27 -2.69 8.76 0.09
CA ASN A 27 -2.94 9.23 1.45
C ASN A 27 -1.70 9.07 2.33
N PHE A 28 -1.04 7.91 2.25
CA PHE A 28 0.19 7.59 2.97
C PHE A 28 1.29 8.64 2.73
N TYR A 29 1.60 8.92 1.46
CA TYR A 29 2.61 9.91 1.09
C TYR A 29 2.19 11.36 1.39
N SER A 30 0.91 11.62 1.64
CA SER A 30 0.41 12.95 2.02
C SER A 30 0.36 13.18 3.53
N MET A 31 0.24 12.12 4.33
CA MET A 31 0.07 12.22 5.79
C MET A 31 1.38 12.10 6.57
N TRP A 32 2.38 11.42 6.02
CA TRP A 32 3.66 11.21 6.68
C TRP A 32 4.62 12.36 6.37
N GLU A 33 5.36 12.83 7.38
CA GLU A 33 6.41 13.85 7.19
C GLU A 33 7.62 13.30 6.40
N GLU A 34 7.98 12.03 6.64
CA GLU A 34 9.09 11.35 5.96
C GLU A 34 8.66 9.98 5.38
N PRO A 35 7.79 9.94 4.36
CA PRO A 35 7.22 8.70 3.85
C PRO A 35 8.25 7.79 3.16
N GLU A 36 9.43 8.31 2.80
CA GLU A 36 10.52 7.52 2.22
C GLU A 36 11.14 6.54 3.22
N LYS A 37 11.14 6.89 4.52
CA LYS A 37 11.62 6.00 5.59
C LYS A 37 10.71 4.81 5.86
N HIS A 38 9.46 4.92 5.40
CA HIS A 38 8.39 3.95 5.62
C HIS A 38 7.73 3.55 4.29
N ALA A 39 8.49 3.62 3.18
CA ALA A 39 7.94 3.43 1.84
C ALA A 39 7.36 2.01 1.68
N PRO A 40 6.16 1.86 1.08
CA PRO A 40 5.64 0.54 0.72
C PRO A 40 6.60 -0.17 -0.22
N ILE A 41 6.93 -1.43 0.06
CA ILE A 41 7.80 -2.27 -0.79
C ILE A 41 7.10 -3.52 -1.32
N LYS A 42 6.03 -3.94 -0.65
CA LYS A 42 5.28 -5.14 -1.03
C LYS A 42 3.81 -4.98 -0.67
N VAL A 43 2.93 -5.45 -1.53
CA VAL A 43 1.49 -5.57 -1.28
C VAL A 43 1.06 -7.01 -1.49
N LYS A 44 0.21 -7.51 -0.59
CA LYS A 44 -0.39 -8.84 -0.69
C LYS A 44 -1.87 -8.73 -0.40
N ARG A 45 -2.69 -9.33 -1.26
CA ARG A 45 -4.10 -9.56 -0.98
C ARG A 45 -4.23 -10.67 0.08
N GLU A 46 -4.86 -10.34 1.20
CA GLU A 46 -5.40 -11.30 2.17
C GLU A 46 -6.91 -11.41 1.96
N GLU A 47 -7.64 -12.24 2.71
CA GLU A 47 -9.06 -12.52 2.43
C GLU A 47 -9.95 -11.26 2.37
N SER A 48 -9.83 -10.34 3.33
CA SER A 48 -10.69 -9.16 3.46
C SER A 48 -9.97 -7.81 3.34
N TYR A 49 -8.64 -7.82 3.27
CA TYR A 49 -7.82 -6.60 3.24
C TYR A 49 -6.57 -6.73 2.35
N LEU A 50 -5.85 -5.62 2.16
CA LEU A 50 -4.53 -5.59 1.58
C LEU A 50 -3.48 -5.43 2.68
N ARG A 51 -2.55 -6.38 2.76
CA ARG A 51 -1.38 -6.28 3.62
C ARG A 51 -0.27 -5.57 2.87
N VAL A 52 0.13 -4.39 3.36
CA VAL A 52 1.22 -3.61 2.77
C VAL A 52 2.44 -3.69 3.69
N THR A 53 3.56 -4.22 3.22
CA THR A 53 4.83 -4.23 3.95
C THR A 53 5.64 -3.01 3.55
N LEU A 54 6.20 -2.34 4.55
CA LEU A 54 7.03 -1.15 4.45
C LEU A 54 8.53 -1.53 4.48
N ASN A 55 9.41 -0.61 4.11
CA ASN A 55 10.86 -0.84 4.02
C ASN A 55 11.58 -0.91 5.37
N ASP A 56 10.97 -0.42 6.44
CA ASP A 56 11.43 -0.50 7.82
C ASP A 56 11.18 -1.87 8.48
N GLY A 57 10.38 -2.73 7.83
CA GLY A 57 9.98 -4.05 8.33
C GLY A 57 8.56 -4.10 8.89
N ASP A 58 7.90 -2.96 9.06
CA ASP A 58 6.52 -2.88 9.49
C ASP A 58 5.54 -3.21 8.35
N TRP A 59 4.28 -3.39 8.71
CA TRP A 59 3.22 -3.60 7.74
C TRP A 59 1.92 -2.96 8.20
N LEU A 60 1.10 -2.59 7.24
CA LEU A 60 -0.18 -1.91 7.44
C LEU A 60 -1.32 -2.78 6.92
N HIS A 61 -2.43 -2.74 7.65
CA HIS A 61 -3.69 -3.39 7.29
C HIS A 61 -4.57 -2.40 6.51
N VAL A 62 -4.59 -2.50 5.19
CA VAL A 62 -5.34 -1.58 4.32
C VAL A 62 -6.71 -2.15 3.98
N LEU A 63 -7.76 -1.43 4.38
CA LEU A 63 -9.16 -1.79 4.17
C LEU A 63 -9.62 -1.43 2.75
N GLY A 64 -10.74 -2.00 2.31
CA GLY A 64 -11.31 -1.75 0.97
C GLY A 64 -11.75 -0.31 0.70
N ASN A 65 -11.80 0.54 1.72
CA ASN A 65 -12.06 1.98 1.60
C ASN A 65 -10.78 2.82 1.52
N GLY A 66 -9.59 2.20 1.63
CA GLY A 66 -8.30 2.86 1.62
C GLY A 66 -7.80 3.33 2.99
N ASP A 67 -8.55 3.10 4.07
CA ASP A 67 -8.07 3.34 5.44
C ASP A 67 -7.06 2.27 5.86
N TRP A 68 -6.17 2.61 6.81
CA TRP A 68 -5.15 1.69 7.29
C TRP A 68 -4.85 1.85 8.78
N TYR A 69 -4.38 0.76 9.41
CA TYR A 69 -3.86 0.70 10.78
C TYR A 69 -2.78 -0.38 10.94
#